data_AF-A0A7W0KPF7-F1
#
_entry.id   AF-A0A7W0KPF7-F1
#
_cell.length_a   1.000
_cell.length_b   1.000
_cell.length_c   1.000
_cell.angle_alpha   90.00
_cell.angle_beta   90.00
_cell.angle_gamma   90.00
#
_symmetry.space_group_name_H-M   'P 1'
#
loop_
_entity.id
_entity.type
_entity.pdbx_description
1 polymer ?
#
loop_
_entity_poly.entity_id
_entity_poly.type
_entity_poly.pdbx_seq_one_letter_code
_entity_poly.pdbx_strand_id
1 'polypeptide(L)'
;MFAAISRFGPLLAGAAAALVVLVGCGVTNDVFPETDRSSRAQGLDPASTQIELRFTDSPVPPEVNRSYVILMEDATARVVVRSYDEVLHDERIDLGSDRWARFVARVSADVDGLPDSGADSEGCGGGEGTELTVSAEGAVWFHIDIDDCGRGRAAVAAEAVTELMAPVYEAVDLETLIRTA
;
A
#
# COMPACT_ATOMS: atom_id res chain seq x y z
N MET A 1 47.95 -53.35 30.51
CA MET A 1 49.13 -52.96 31.32
C MET A 1 49.48 -51.53 30.94
N PHE A 2 49.26 -50.60 31.87
CA PHE A 2 49.80 -49.22 32.04
C PHE A 2 50.06 -48.34 30.79
N ALA A 3 49.32 -47.23 30.59
CA ALA A 3 49.57 -45.88 31.15
C ALA A 3 50.82 -45.21 30.51
N ALA A 4 50.93 -43.93 30.16
CA ALA A 4 50.13 -42.74 30.43
C ALA A 4 50.77 -41.51 29.69
N ILE A 5 49.98 -40.44 29.53
CA ILE A 5 50.31 -39.01 29.75
C ILE A 5 51.02 -38.20 28.63
N SER A 6 50.18 -37.39 27.96
CA SER A 6 50.19 -35.90 27.89
C SER A 6 51.47 -35.16 27.54
N ARG A 7 51.38 -34.25 26.54
CA ARG A 7 51.72 -32.81 26.70
C ARG A 7 50.93 -31.90 25.75
N PHE A 8 50.18 -30.97 26.36
CA PHE A 8 50.00 -29.55 26.01
C PHE A 8 49.56 -29.12 24.59
N GLY A 9 48.33 -28.58 24.48
CA GLY A 9 47.94 -27.59 23.45
C GLY A 9 48.44 -26.18 23.80
N PRO A 10 47.76 -25.08 23.44
CA PRO A 10 46.82 -24.79 22.34
C PRO A 10 47.31 -23.56 21.51
N LEU A 11 46.64 -23.19 20.42
CA LEU A 11 46.60 -21.77 19.98
C LEU A 11 45.34 -21.51 19.15
N LEU A 12 44.30 -21.13 19.88
CA LEU A 12 43.16 -20.35 19.40
C LEU A 12 43.68 -19.00 18.91
N ALA A 13 43.58 -18.71 17.61
CA ALA A 13 43.60 -17.35 17.10
C ALA A 13 42.17 -16.99 16.69
N GLY A 14 41.41 -16.50 17.67
CA GLY A 14 40.10 -15.90 17.44
C GLY A 14 40.28 -14.56 16.72
N ALA A 15 39.75 -14.46 15.51
CA ALA A 15 39.54 -13.18 14.86
C ALA A 15 38.23 -12.58 15.41
N ALA A 16 38.35 -11.73 16.44
CA ALA A 16 37.27 -10.89 16.89
C ALA A 16 37.06 -9.77 15.85
N ALA A 17 36.06 -9.93 14.98
CA ALA A 17 35.56 -8.84 14.16
C ALA A 17 34.82 -7.85 15.07
N ALA A 18 35.43 -6.70 15.31
CA ALA A 18 34.81 -5.59 16.02
C ALA A 18 33.67 -5.02 15.16
N LEU A 19 32.43 -5.36 15.53
CA LEU A 19 31.23 -4.74 14.99
C LEU A 19 31.09 -3.34 15.62
N VAL A 20 31.43 -2.31 14.86
CA VAL A 20 31.15 -0.91 15.24
C VAL A 20 29.70 -0.62 14.87
N VAL A 21 28.81 -0.70 15.85
CA VAL A 21 27.43 -0.20 15.72
C VAL A 21 27.47 1.31 15.94
N LEU A 22 27.55 2.08 14.87
CA LEU A 22 27.23 3.50 14.90
C LEU A 22 25.71 3.62 15.02
N VAL A 23 25.20 3.71 16.25
CA VAL A 23 23.83 4.18 16.51
C VAL A 23 23.82 5.68 16.24
N GLY A 24 23.65 6.04 14.97
CA GLY A 24 23.24 7.39 14.58
C GLY A 24 21.73 7.48 14.70
N CYS A 25 21.24 8.22 15.69
CA CYS A 25 19.87 8.74 15.68
C CYS A 25 19.78 9.81 14.58
N GLY A 26 19.65 9.36 13.34
CA GLY A 26 19.32 10.19 12.19
C GLY A 26 17.82 10.21 12.02
N VAL A 27 17.23 11.40 12.19
CA VAL A 27 15.87 11.74 11.81
C VAL A 27 15.61 11.19 10.39
N THR A 28 14.70 10.23 10.27
CA THR A 28 14.25 9.71 8.98
C THR A 28 13.39 10.78 8.34
N ASN A 29 14.01 11.63 7.53
CA ASN A 29 13.28 12.25 6.44
C ASN A 29 12.88 11.11 5.51
N ASP A 30 11.60 10.97 5.23
CA ASP A 30 11.06 10.02 4.26
C ASP A 30 11.61 10.36 2.87
N VAL A 31 12.81 9.83 2.59
CA VAL A 31 13.40 9.85 1.26
C VAL A 31 12.71 8.74 0.49
N PHE A 32 11.60 9.08 -0.15
CA PHE A 32 11.07 8.26 -1.23
C PHE A 32 12.16 8.16 -2.29
N PRO A 33 12.66 6.95 -2.63
CA PRO A 33 13.61 6.82 -3.72
C PRO A 33 12.94 7.36 -4.99
N GLU A 34 13.61 8.28 -5.68
CA GLU A 34 13.19 8.72 -7.01
C GLU A 34 13.23 7.49 -7.93
N THR A 35 12.09 6.82 -8.08
CA THR A 35 11.89 5.75 -9.06
C THR A 35 12.24 6.32 -10.43
N ASP A 36 13.33 5.80 -11.00
CA ASP A 36 13.94 6.27 -12.24
C ASP A 36 12.88 6.43 -13.34
N ARG A 37 12.68 7.63 -13.88
CA ARG A 37 11.61 7.91 -14.88
C ARG A 37 11.70 6.99 -16.11
N SER A 38 12.86 6.37 -16.33
CA SER A 38 13.07 5.35 -17.36
C SER A 38 12.27 4.05 -17.13
N SER A 39 11.88 3.71 -15.91
CA SER A 39 11.04 2.54 -15.62
C SER A 39 9.56 2.81 -15.91
N ARG A 40 9.08 4.03 -15.66
CA ARG A 40 7.69 4.43 -15.97
C ARG A 40 7.34 4.34 -17.45
N ALA A 41 8.31 4.56 -18.34
CA ALA A 41 8.11 4.49 -19.78
C ALA A 41 7.81 3.07 -20.31
N GLN A 42 8.12 2.03 -19.53
CA GLN A 42 7.88 0.63 -19.91
C GLN A 42 6.50 0.12 -19.47
N GLY A 43 5.75 0.93 -18.70
CA GLY A 43 4.47 0.54 -18.10
C GLY A 43 4.62 -0.44 -16.94
N LEU A 44 3.51 -0.75 -16.29
CA LEU A 44 3.45 -1.71 -15.18
C LEU A 44 3.33 -3.16 -15.70
N ASP A 45 4.12 -4.08 -15.12
CA ASP A 45 3.99 -5.53 -15.36
C ASP A 45 2.99 -6.13 -14.34
N PRO A 46 1.87 -6.72 -14.78
CA PRO A 46 0.90 -7.35 -13.87
C PRO A 46 1.49 -8.41 -12.93
N ALA A 47 2.61 -9.05 -13.28
CA ALA A 47 3.24 -10.09 -12.46
C ALA A 47 4.03 -9.56 -11.26
N SER A 48 4.38 -8.27 -11.26
CA SER A 48 5.16 -7.64 -10.17
C SER A 48 4.47 -6.40 -9.58
N THR A 49 3.25 -6.10 -10.05
CA THR A 49 2.46 -4.95 -9.61
C THR A 49 1.60 -5.32 -8.40
N GLN A 50 1.57 -4.41 -7.44
CA GLN A 50 0.67 -4.41 -6.31
C GLN A 50 -0.07 -3.07 -6.27
N ILE A 51 -1.38 -3.10 -6.09
CA ILE A 51 -2.21 -1.90 -5.97
C ILE A 51 -2.97 -1.96 -4.66
N GLU A 52 -2.84 -0.93 -3.86
CA GLU A 52 -3.53 -0.78 -2.60
C GLU A 52 -4.38 0.48 -2.62
N LEU A 53 -5.67 0.32 -2.34
CA LEU A 53 -6.59 1.42 -2.11
C LEU A 53 -7.07 1.37 -0.66
N ARG A 54 -6.97 2.50 0.04
CA ARG A 54 -7.56 2.68 1.37
C ARG A 54 -8.59 3.79 1.29
N PHE A 55 -9.78 3.50 1.81
CA PHE A 55 -10.79 4.51 2.08
C PHE A 55 -11.00 4.58 3.59
N THR A 56 -10.90 5.78 4.14
CA THR A 56 -11.13 6.07 5.54
C THR A 56 -12.31 7.00 5.66
N ASP A 57 -13.39 6.57 6.29
CA ASP A 57 -14.43 7.49 6.70
C ASP A 57 -14.04 8.07 8.07
N SER A 58 -14.32 9.33 8.36
CA SER A 58 -14.03 9.89 9.69
C SER A 58 -15.16 9.60 10.67
N PRO A 59 -14.86 9.26 11.95
CA PRO A 59 -15.86 8.83 12.94
C PRO A 59 -16.69 9.98 13.55
N VAL A 60 -17.20 10.92 12.73
CA VAL A 60 -18.07 12.01 13.21
C VAL A 60 -19.55 11.55 13.18
N PRO A 61 -20.32 11.71 14.27
CA PRO A 61 -21.71 11.23 14.35
C PRO A 61 -22.69 11.85 13.31
N PRO A 62 -23.77 11.15 12.89
CA PRO A 62 -24.22 9.83 13.38
C PRO A 62 -24.02 8.64 12.40
N GLU A 63 -23.42 7.59 12.97
CA GLU A 63 -23.86 6.18 13.04
C GLU A 63 -23.42 5.10 12.02
N VAL A 64 -22.76 5.41 10.91
CA VAL A 64 -22.08 4.34 10.15
C VAL A 64 -20.81 4.85 9.50
N ASN A 65 -19.69 4.57 10.17
CA ASN A 65 -18.36 4.74 9.61
C ASN A 65 -17.99 3.44 8.90
N ARG A 66 -17.72 3.50 7.60
CA ARG A 66 -17.27 2.32 6.83
C ARG A 66 -15.96 2.66 6.15
N SER A 67 -14.88 2.18 6.73
CA SER A 67 -13.55 2.25 6.13
C SER A 67 -13.25 0.92 5.45
N TYR A 68 -12.49 0.93 4.36
CA TYR A 68 -12.09 -0.30 3.69
C TYR A 68 -10.69 -0.22 3.11
N VAL A 69 -10.07 -1.40 2.95
CA VAL A 69 -8.81 -1.57 2.24
C VAL A 69 -9.00 -2.62 1.16
N ILE A 70 -8.58 -2.31 -0.06
CA ILE A 70 -8.51 -3.26 -1.17
C ILE A 70 -7.04 -3.41 -1.55
N LEU A 71 -6.49 -4.59 -1.30
CA LEU A 71 -5.14 -4.96 -1.72
C LEU A 71 -5.22 -5.91 -2.92
N MET A 72 -4.64 -5.51 -4.04
CA MET A 72 -4.60 -6.31 -5.26
C MET A 72 -3.18 -6.70 -5.63
N GLU A 73 -2.96 -8.00 -5.82
CA GLU A 73 -1.71 -8.60 -6.26
C GLU A 73 -2.02 -9.97 -6.86
N ASP A 74 -1.20 -10.46 -7.79
CA ASP A 74 -1.30 -11.81 -8.36
C ASP A 74 -2.72 -12.20 -8.81
N ALA A 75 -3.42 -11.26 -9.48
CA ALA A 75 -4.81 -11.41 -9.93
C ALA A 75 -5.84 -11.72 -8.82
N THR A 76 -5.53 -11.43 -7.57
CA THR A 76 -6.42 -11.55 -6.42
C THR A 76 -6.65 -10.18 -5.80
N ALA A 77 -7.88 -9.90 -5.34
CA ALA A 77 -8.19 -8.77 -4.49
C ALA A 77 -8.51 -9.27 -3.07
N ARG A 78 -7.82 -8.76 -2.06
CA ARG A 78 -8.22 -8.88 -0.66
C ARG A 78 -8.96 -7.62 -0.25
N VAL A 79 -10.21 -7.76 0.18
CA VAL A 79 -11.07 -6.65 0.63
C VAL A 79 -11.28 -6.79 2.13
N VAL A 80 -10.90 -5.76 2.89
CA VAL A 80 -11.14 -5.68 4.33
C VAL A 80 -12.05 -4.49 4.61
N VAL A 81 -13.26 -4.74 5.08
CA VAL A 81 -14.23 -3.70 5.47
C VAL A 81 -14.24 -3.60 6.99
N ARG A 82 -14.15 -2.38 7.50
CA ARG A 82 -14.07 -2.08 8.92
C ARG A 82 -15.06 -1.00 9.31
N SER A 83 -15.48 -1.06 10.57
CA SER A 83 -16.24 -0.01 11.23
C SER A 83 -15.54 0.26 12.56
N TYR A 84 -14.97 1.46 12.70
CA TYR A 84 -14.10 1.77 13.83
C TYR A 84 -12.95 0.75 13.98
N ASP A 85 -12.91 0.02 15.09
CA ASP A 85 -11.91 -1.01 15.37
C ASP A 85 -12.32 -2.41 14.91
N GLU A 86 -13.59 -2.63 14.57
CA GLU A 86 -14.13 -3.93 14.17
C GLU A 86 -13.92 -4.23 12.68
N VAL A 87 -13.53 -5.46 12.37
CA VAL A 87 -13.49 -6.00 11.00
C VAL A 87 -14.82 -6.69 10.73
N LEU A 88 -15.56 -6.17 9.75
CA LEU A 88 -16.88 -6.68 9.37
C LEU A 88 -16.77 -7.72 8.25
N HIS A 89 -15.86 -7.48 7.30
CA HIS A 89 -15.52 -8.43 6.22
C HIS A 89 -14.01 -8.48 5.99
N ASP A 90 -13.50 -9.67 5.63
CA ASP A 90 -12.13 -9.91 5.15
C ASP A 90 -12.19 -11.03 4.09
N GLU A 91 -12.36 -10.63 2.83
CA GLU A 91 -12.58 -11.54 1.72
C GLU A 91 -11.40 -11.55 0.75
N ARG A 92 -11.18 -12.70 0.09
CA ARG A 92 -10.25 -12.83 -1.05
C ARG A 92 -11.03 -13.24 -2.28
N ILE A 93 -10.90 -12.46 -3.33
CA ILE A 93 -11.68 -12.56 -4.56
C ILE A 93 -10.72 -12.71 -5.73
N ASP A 94 -10.90 -13.75 -6.53
CA ASP A 94 -10.14 -13.97 -7.76
C ASP A 94 -10.66 -13.00 -8.84
N LEU A 95 -9.78 -12.13 -9.32
CA LEU A 95 -10.09 -11.21 -10.40
C LEU A 95 -9.98 -11.88 -11.77
N GLY A 96 -9.19 -12.95 -11.87
CA GLY A 96 -8.76 -13.58 -13.12
C GLY A 96 -7.63 -12.80 -13.79
N SER A 97 -6.65 -13.52 -14.34
CA SER A 97 -5.44 -12.95 -14.95
C SER A 97 -5.74 -11.92 -16.05
N ASP A 98 -6.73 -12.19 -16.89
CA ASP A 98 -7.10 -11.30 -18.01
C ASP A 98 -7.75 -9.99 -17.55
N ARG A 99 -8.48 -10.00 -16.45
CA ARG A 99 -9.06 -8.78 -15.86
C ARG A 99 -7.99 -8.00 -15.14
N TRP A 100 -7.16 -8.68 -14.35
CA TRP A 100 -6.02 -8.09 -13.65
C TRP A 100 -5.06 -7.38 -14.62
N ALA A 101 -4.63 -8.06 -15.68
CA ALA A 101 -3.71 -7.47 -16.67
C ALA A 101 -4.30 -6.23 -17.34
N ARG A 102 -5.60 -6.24 -17.69
CA ARG A 102 -6.28 -5.07 -18.25
C ARG A 102 -6.39 -3.92 -17.25
N PHE A 103 -6.64 -4.23 -15.98
CA PHE A 103 -6.72 -3.23 -14.93
C PHE A 103 -5.35 -2.58 -14.68
N VAL A 104 -4.28 -3.36 -14.55
CA VAL A 104 -2.91 -2.86 -14.42
C VAL A 104 -2.51 -1.97 -15.61
N ALA A 105 -2.84 -2.39 -16.83
CA ALA A 105 -2.58 -1.58 -18.03
C ALA A 105 -3.32 -0.23 -18.00
N ARG A 106 -4.57 -0.20 -17.52
CA ARG A 106 -5.33 1.03 -17.34
C ARG A 106 -4.70 1.94 -16.28
N VAL A 107 -4.38 1.40 -15.10
CA VAL A 107 -3.71 2.14 -14.02
C VAL A 107 -2.39 2.72 -14.50
N SER A 108 -1.59 1.92 -15.22
CA SER A 108 -0.33 2.38 -15.81
C SER A 108 -0.50 3.54 -16.78
N ALA A 109 -1.63 3.66 -17.47
CA ALA A 109 -1.89 4.70 -18.45
C ALA A 109 -2.51 5.97 -17.84
N ASP A 110 -3.37 5.79 -16.83
CA ASP A 110 -4.27 6.85 -16.37
C ASP A 110 -3.80 7.50 -15.06
N VAL A 111 -3.00 6.82 -14.23
CA VAL A 111 -2.75 7.29 -12.85
C VAL A 111 -1.95 8.60 -12.79
N ASP A 112 -1.01 8.82 -13.73
CA ASP A 112 -0.25 10.07 -13.82
C ASP A 112 -1.14 11.26 -14.27
N GLY A 113 -2.34 10.97 -14.79
CA GLY A 113 -3.35 11.96 -15.17
C GLY A 113 -4.32 12.32 -14.06
N LEU A 114 -4.20 11.71 -12.86
CA LEU A 114 -5.06 12.04 -11.74
C LEU A 114 -4.90 13.52 -11.32
N PRO A 115 -6.00 14.22 -11.01
CA PRO A 115 -5.93 15.60 -10.53
C PRO A 115 -5.10 15.71 -9.26
N ASP A 116 -4.32 16.79 -9.16
CA ASP A 116 -3.67 17.18 -7.90
C ASP A 116 -4.74 17.50 -6.84
N SER A 117 -4.71 16.81 -5.71
CA SER A 117 -5.57 17.07 -4.56
C SER A 117 -5.30 18.45 -3.93
N GLY A 118 -4.10 18.99 -4.15
CA GLY A 118 -3.63 20.28 -3.64
C GLY A 118 -3.12 20.19 -2.20
N ALA A 119 -2.19 21.09 -1.84
CA ALA A 119 -1.66 21.20 -0.47
C ALA A 119 -2.68 21.80 0.54
N ASP A 120 -3.90 22.11 0.09
CA ASP A 120 -4.94 22.75 0.89
C ASP A 120 -5.73 21.74 1.75
N SER A 121 -5.26 20.49 1.87
CA SER A 121 -5.75 19.49 2.83
C SER A 121 -5.33 19.83 4.27
N GLU A 122 -5.51 21.09 4.69
CA GLU A 122 -5.40 21.48 6.10
C GLU A 122 -6.45 20.71 6.91
N GLY A 123 -6.05 19.52 7.39
CA GLY A 123 -6.63 18.76 8.49
C GLY A 123 -8.13 18.94 8.64
N CYS A 124 -8.90 18.21 7.84
CA CYS A 124 -10.32 18.15 8.08
C CYS A 124 -10.56 17.38 9.38
N GLY A 125 -11.12 18.06 10.39
CA GLY A 125 -11.50 17.46 11.67
C GLY A 125 -12.67 16.47 11.59
N GLY A 126 -13.05 16.09 10.36
CA GLY A 126 -14.15 15.20 9.99
C GLY A 126 -14.27 15.17 8.47
N GLY A 127 -13.74 14.16 7.79
CA GLY A 127 -13.80 13.98 6.35
C GLY A 127 -13.51 12.56 5.91
N GLU A 128 -13.72 12.26 4.64
CA GLU A 128 -13.36 10.99 4.02
C GLU A 128 -11.91 11.09 3.52
N GLY A 129 -11.14 10.02 3.64
CA GLY A 129 -9.76 9.92 3.16
C GLY A 129 -9.69 8.86 2.09
N THR A 130 -9.03 9.15 0.96
CA THR A 130 -8.74 8.17 -0.09
C THR A 130 -7.25 8.14 -0.36
N GLU A 131 -6.64 6.98 -0.16
CA GLU A 131 -5.23 6.74 -0.44
C GLU A 131 -5.12 5.66 -1.52
N LEU A 132 -4.37 5.93 -2.58
CA LEU A 132 -4.04 4.95 -3.62
C LEU A 132 -2.53 4.85 -3.74
N THR A 133 -2.02 3.63 -3.52
CA THR A 133 -0.61 3.29 -3.68
C THR A 133 -0.46 2.22 -4.75
N VAL A 134 0.40 2.47 -5.73
CA VAL A 134 0.78 1.52 -6.77
C VAL A 134 2.25 1.22 -6.60
N SER A 135 2.59 -0.04 -6.39
CA SER A 135 3.96 -0.52 -6.26
C SER A 135 4.29 -1.51 -7.38
N ALA A 136 5.52 -1.49 -7.85
CA ALA A 136 6.05 -2.44 -8.82
C ALA A 136 7.49 -2.80 -8.46
N GLU A 137 7.84 -4.08 -8.57
CA GLU A 137 9.20 -4.57 -8.30
C GLU A 137 9.71 -4.21 -6.89
N GLY A 138 8.80 -4.06 -5.91
CA GLY A 138 9.12 -3.69 -4.53
C GLY A 138 9.38 -2.19 -4.31
N ALA A 139 9.13 -1.33 -5.29
CA ALA A 139 9.21 0.12 -5.17
C ALA A 139 7.85 0.79 -5.40
N VAL A 140 7.61 1.91 -4.71
CA VAL A 140 6.43 2.73 -4.96
C VAL A 140 6.57 3.38 -6.33
N TRP A 141 5.62 3.07 -7.21
CA TRP A 141 5.55 3.62 -8.55
C TRP A 141 4.69 4.88 -8.58
N PHE A 142 3.56 4.88 -7.87
CA PHE A 142 2.66 6.01 -7.71
C PHE A 142 2.05 6.00 -6.31
N HIS A 143 1.82 7.18 -5.74
CA HIS A 143 1.13 7.35 -4.47
C HIS A 143 0.37 8.67 -4.49
N ILE A 144 -0.88 8.64 -4.05
CA ILE A 144 -1.70 9.81 -3.77
C ILE A 144 -2.46 9.57 -2.47
N ASP A 145 -2.49 10.61 -1.64
CA ASP A 145 -3.24 10.68 -0.40
C ASP A 145 -4.15 11.91 -0.48
N ILE A 146 -5.45 11.71 -0.22
CA ILE A 146 -6.50 12.69 -0.46
C ILE A 146 -7.38 12.76 0.79
N ASP A 147 -7.29 13.88 1.50
CA ASP A 147 -8.29 14.25 2.50
C ASP A 147 -9.47 14.95 1.80
N ASP A 148 -10.54 14.21 1.53
CA ASP A 148 -11.77 14.74 0.96
C ASP A 148 -12.71 15.29 2.04
N CYS A 149 -12.85 16.61 2.03
CA CYS A 149 -13.73 17.35 2.92
C CYS A 149 -15.07 17.71 2.25
N GLY A 150 -15.42 16.99 1.18
CA GLY A 150 -16.65 17.13 0.40
C GLY A 150 -16.67 18.33 -0.56
N ARG A 151 -15.50 18.93 -0.86
CA ARG A 151 -15.41 20.11 -1.74
C ARG A 151 -14.03 20.35 -2.32
N GLY A 152 -13.99 21.08 -3.44
CA GLY A 152 -12.76 21.61 -4.01
C GLY A 152 -11.97 20.57 -4.82
N ARG A 153 -10.66 20.76 -4.90
CA ARG A 153 -9.77 19.90 -5.70
C ARG A 153 -9.65 18.48 -5.14
N ALA A 154 -9.65 18.33 -3.82
CA ALA A 154 -9.62 17.03 -3.16
C ALA A 154 -10.82 16.15 -3.56
N ALA A 155 -12.04 16.69 -3.55
CA ALA A 155 -13.23 15.95 -4.01
C ALA A 155 -13.12 15.49 -5.47
N VAL A 156 -12.61 16.34 -6.36
CA VAL A 156 -12.39 15.99 -7.77
C VAL A 156 -11.33 14.91 -7.93
N ALA A 157 -10.26 14.95 -7.13
CA ALA A 157 -9.23 13.92 -7.13
C ALA A 157 -9.75 12.57 -6.57
N ALA A 158 -10.53 12.60 -5.49
CA ALA A 158 -11.14 11.41 -4.90
C ALA A 158 -12.15 10.75 -5.85
N GLU A 159 -12.96 11.55 -6.55
CA GLU A 159 -13.86 11.07 -7.60
C GLU A 159 -13.07 10.43 -8.75
N ALA A 160 -11.97 11.03 -9.20
CA ALA A 160 -11.12 10.46 -10.24
C ALA A 160 -10.47 9.12 -9.82
N VAL A 161 -10.04 8.98 -8.56
CA VAL A 161 -9.56 7.69 -8.02
C VAL A 161 -10.70 6.66 -8.00
N THR A 162 -11.90 7.07 -7.59
CA THR A 162 -13.10 6.22 -7.61
C THR A 162 -13.42 5.72 -9.02
N GLU A 163 -13.36 6.59 -10.04
CA GLU A 163 -13.57 6.21 -11.44
C GLU A 163 -12.48 5.28 -12.00
N LEU A 164 -11.23 5.48 -11.57
CA LEU A 164 -10.12 4.59 -11.91
C LEU A 164 -10.36 3.19 -11.34
N MET A 165 -10.81 3.13 -10.08
CA MET A 165 -11.03 1.90 -9.31
C MET A 165 -12.37 1.21 -9.59
N ALA A 166 -13.32 1.86 -10.27
CA ALA A 166 -14.66 1.34 -10.53
C ALA A 166 -14.74 -0.12 -11.04
N PRO A 167 -13.87 -0.58 -11.97
CA PRO A 167 -13.91 -1.98 -12.42
C PRO A 167 -13.60 -2.99 -11.30
N VAL A 168 -12.80 -2.59 -10.31
CA VAL A 168 -12.47 -3.42 -9.14
C VAL A 168 -13.64 -3.43 -8.18
N TYR A 169 -14.26 -2.27 -7.91
CA TYR A 169 -15.44 -2.18 -7.04
C TYR A 169 -16.58 -3.09 -7.52
N GLU A 170 -16.83 -3.11 -8.84
CA GLU A 170 -17.79 -4.01 -9.45
C GLU A 170 -17.36 -5.48 -9.32
N ALA A 171 -16.08 -5.78 -9.58
CA ALA A 171 -15.57 -7.15 -9.53
C ALA A 171 -15.62 -7.77 -8.13
N VAL A 172 -15.49 -6.95 -7.08
CA VAL A 172 -15.52 -7.40 -5.68
C VAL A 172 -16.87 -7.20 -5.00
N ASP A 173 -17.88 -6.69 -5.73
CA ASP A 173 -19.20 -6.35 -5.18
C ASP A 173 -19.09 -5.49 -3.90
N LEU A 174 -18.26 -4.44 -3.96
CA LEU A 174 -17.92 -3.62 -2.80
C LEU A 174 -19.15 -3.01 -2.14
N GLU A 175 -20.16 -2.61 -2.92
CA GLU A 175 -21.42 -2.06 -2.40
C GLU A 175 -22.11 -3.06 -1.47
N THR A 176 -22.21 -4.33 -1.88
CA THR A 176 -22.81 -5.38 -1.07
C THR A 176 -22.01 -5.62 0.21
N LEU A 177 -20.68 -5.66 0.11
CA LEU A 177 -19.81 -5.80 1.29
C LEU A 177 -20.03 -4.66 2.28
N ILE A 178 -20.04 -3.42 1.82
CA ILE A 178 -20.25 -2.24 2.69
C ILE A 178 -21.66 -2.22 3.30
N ARG A 179 -22.69 -2.61 2.54
CA ARG A 179 -24.10 -2.57 3.00
C ARG A 179 -24.47 -3.69 3.95
N THR A 180 -23.82 -4.84 3.84
CA THR A 180 -24.07 -6.01 4.70
C THR A 180 -23.12 -6.07 5.90
N ALA A 181 -22.15 -5.15 5.96
CA ALA A 181 -21.27 -4.89 7.09
C ALA A 181 -22.01 -4.19 8.24
#